data_AF-A0A3B8R3T1-F1
#
_entry.id   AF-A0A3B8R3T1-F1
#
_cell.length_a   1.000
_cell.length_b   1.000
_cell.length_c   1.000
_cell.angle_alpha   90.00
_cell.angle_beta   90.00
_cell.angle_gamma   90.00
#
_symmetry.space_group_name_H-M   'P 1'
#
loop_
_entity.id
_entity.type
_entity.pdbx_description
1 polymer ?
#
loop_
_entity_poly.entity_id
_entity_poly.type
_entity_poly.pdbx_seq_one_letter_code
_entity_poly.pdbx_strand_id
1 'polypeptide(L)'
;RIERRVPMTRLRASIAKRLVEAQQNAAMLTTFNEVDMTAIMSLRKQYKEAFQKAHNGTRLGFMSFFVKACTEALKRFPGVNASIDGADVVYHGYQDVGVAVSSPRGLVVPVIRDADSLTLAEIEDQIGQYGVKAKNAQLSIDEMTGGTFTISNGGVFGSMLSTPILNPPQTAIL
;
A
#
# COMPACT_ATOMS: atom_id res chain seq x y z
N ARG A 1 14.78 -34.87 19.54
CA ARG A 1 14.55 -33.72 18.64
C ARG A 1 15.02 -32.48 19.38
N ILE A 2 15.84 -31.62 18.76
CA ILE A 2 16.28 -30.37 19.40
C ILE A 2 15.16 -29.35 19.20
N GLU A 3 14.51 -28.94 20.29
CA GLU A 3 13.51 -27.88 20.29
C GLU A 3 14.13 -26.60 20.87
N ARG A 4 14.00 -25.48 20.15
CA ARG A 4 14.46 -24.16 20.61
C ARG A 4 13.26 -23.23 20.76
N ARG A 5 12.91 -22.91 22.01
CA ARG A 5 11.88 -21.92 22.33
C ARG A 5 12.49 -20.52 22.33
N VAL A 6 11.90 -19.60 21.57
CA VAL A 6 12.29 -18.19 21.53
C VAL A 6 11.07 -17.34 21.92
N PRO A 7 11.14 -16.52 22.98
CA PRO A 7 10.02 -15.64 23.36
C PRO A 7 9.80 -14.56 22.30
N MET A 8 8.54 -14.22 22.02
CA MET A 8 8.22 -13.12 21.11
C MET A 8 8.61 -11.77 21.71
N THR A 9 9.10 -10.87 20.87
CA THR A 9 9.23 -9.45 21.25
C THR A 9 7.84 -8.83 21.40
N ARG A 10 7.72 -7.76 22.20
CA ARG A 10 6.45 -7.03 22.38
C ARG A 10 5.84 -6.56 21.05
N LEU A 11 6.69 -6.05 20.15
CA LEU A 11 6.27 -5.62 18.82
C LEU A 11 5.70 -6.80 18.01
N ARG A 12 6.39 -7.95 18.00
CA ARG A 12 5.94 -9.12 17.25
C ARG A 12 4.63 -9.67 17.79
N ALA A 13 4.47 -9.71 19.11
CA ALA A 13 3.22 -10.13 19.75
C ALA A 13 2.06 -9.18 19.39
N SER A 14 2.30 -7.87 19.36
CA SER A 14 1.28 -6.87 19.00
C SER A 14 0.83 -6.99 17.54
N ILE A 15 1.77 -7.19 16.61
CA ILE A 15 1.45 -7.42 15.19
C ILE A 15 0.65 -8.71 15.03
N ALA A 16 1.07 -9.80 15.67
CA ALA A 16 0.36 -11.08 15.60
C ALA A 16 -1.09 -10.95 16.10
N LYS A 17 -1.30 -10.26 17.23
CA LYS A 17 -2.63 -9.99 17.76
C LYS A 17 -3.50 -9.21 16.76
N ARG A 18 -2.98 -8.12 16.20
CA ARG A 18 -3.71 -7.28 15.22
C ARG A 18 -4.09 -8.03 13.95
N LEU A 19 -3.21 -8.89 13.43
CA LEU A 19 -3.50 -9.66 12.22
C LEU A 19 -4.62 -10.70 12.45
N VAL A 20 -4.65 -11.33 13.62
CA VAL A 20 -5.74 -12.25 13.99
C VAL A 20 -7.05 -11.49 14.17
N GLU A 21 -7.01 -10.33 14.84
CA GLU A 21 -8.19 -9.46 14.98
C GLU A 21 -8.76 -9.03 13.63
N ALA A 22 -7.90 -8.67 12.66
CA ALA A 22 -8.33 -8.33 11.31
C ALA A 22 -9.13 -9.47 10.65
N GLN A 23 -8.66 -10.72 10.79
CA GLN A 23 -9.32 -11.89 10.23
C GLN A 23 -10.63 -12.25 10.95
N GLN A 24 -10.71 -11.99 12.26
CA GLN A 24 -11.91 -12.30 13.04
C GLN A 24 -13.02 -11.27 12.84
N ASN A 25 -12.65 -10.00 12.65
CA ASN A 25 -13.60 -8.90 12.57
C ASN A 25 -14.10 -8.64 11.14
N ALA A 26 -13.36 -9.07 10.13
CA ALA A 26 -13.74 -8.91 8.73
C ALA A 26 -14.04 -10.26 8.08
N ALA A 27 -15.18 -10.35 7.38
CA ALA A 27 -15.45 -11.44 6.46
C ALA A 27 -14.60 -11.25 5.19
N MET A 28 -13.32 -11.61 5.28
CA MET A 28 -12.37 -11.40 4.19
C MET A 28 -12.60 -12.39 3.05
N LEU A 29 -12.80 -11.85 1.85
CA LEU A 29 -12.87 -12.60 0.60
C LEU A 29 -11.86 -12.02 -0.39
N THR A 30 -11.40 -12.84 -1.33
CA THR A 30 -10.45 -12.40 -2.35
C THR A 30 -10.99 -12.72 -3.74
N THR A 31 -10.94 -11.72 -4.61
CA THR A 31 -11.20 -11.86 -6.04
C THR A 31 -9.91 -11.61 -6.81
N PHE A 32 -9.78 -12.27 -7.95
CA PHE A 32 -8.58 -12.19 -8.79
C PHE A 32 -8.94 -11.71 -10.20
N ASN A 33 -8.01 -11.00 -10.80
CA ASN A 33 -8.05 -10.62 -12.21
C ASN A 33 -6.63 -10.52 -12.75
N GLU A 34 -6.47 -10.52 -14.07
CA GLU A 34 -5.20 -10.32 -14.75
C GLU A 34 -5.20 -8.99 -15.52
N VAL A 35 -4.01 -8.40 -15.70
CA VAL A 35 -3.86 -7.14 -16.42
C VAL A 35 -2.66 -7.21 -17.36
N ASP A 36 -2.87 -6.82 -18.62
CA ASP A 36 -1.78 -6.69 -19.59
C ASP A 36 -1.00 -5.39 -19.33
N MET A 37 0.26 -5.56 -18.91
CA MET A 37 1.18 -4.45 -18.60
C MET A 37 1.91 -3.89 -19.82
N THR A 38 1.72 -4.45 -21.02
CA THR A 38 2.47 -4.10 -22.25
C THR A 38 2.42 -2.60 -22.55
N ALA A 39 1.24 -1.98 -22.46
CA ALA A 39 1.08 -0.55 -22.72
C ALA A 39 1.86 0.31 -21.72
N ILE A 40 1.77 0.01 -20.42
CA ILE A 40 2.48 0.73 -19.36
C ILE A 40 3.99 0.55 -19.51
N MET A 41 4.45 -0.67 -19.84
CA MET A 41 5.85 -0.95 -20.08
C MET A 41 6.40 -0.18 -21.28
N SER A 42 5.64 -0.10 -22.38
CA SER A 42 6.00 0.67 -23.56
C SER A 42 6.11 2.17 -23.25
N LEU A 43 5.10 2.73 -22.57
CA LEU A 43 5.09 4.13 -22.14
C LEU A 43 6.29 4.45 -21.25
N ARG A 44 6.57 3.59 -20.26
CA ARG A 44 7.78 3.74 -19.42
C ARG A 44 9.04 3.71 -20.26
N LYS A 45 9.19 2.76 -21.19
CA LYS A 45 10.38 2.67 -22.05
C LYS A 45 10.58 3.95 -22.87
N GLN A 46 9.50 4.53 -23.39
CA GLN A 46 9.56 5.73 -24.22
C GLN A 46 9.86 7.00 -23.41
N TYR A 47 9.23 7.18 -22.24
CA TYR A 47 9.26 8.45 -21.52
C TYR A 47 10.13 8.47 -20.26
N LYS A 48 10.69 7.33 -19.81
CA LYS A 48 11.44 7.24 -18.53
C LYS A 48 12.54 8.29 -18.39
N GLU A 49 13.36 8.50 -19.42
CA GLU A 49 14.48 9.46 -19.34
C GLU A 49 13.98 10.91 -19.35
N ALA A 50 13.02 11.22 -20.24
CA ALA A 50 12.42 12.54 -20.32
C ALA A 50 11.68 12.91 -19.02
N PHE A 51 10.94 11.96 -18.43
CA PHE A 51 10.26 12.10 -17.16
C PHE A 51 11.25 12.37 -16.03
N GLN A 52 12.31 11.57 -15.92
CA GLN A 52 13.32 11.74 -14.89
C GLN A 52 14.02 13.11 -14.99
N LYS A 53 14.28 13.59 -16.22
CA LYS A 53 14.88 14.90 -16.45
C LYS A 53 13.91 16.05 -16.10
N ALA A 54 12.62 15.90 -16.40
CA ALA A 54 11.61 16.92 -16.14
C ALA A 54 11.24 17.03 -14.65
N HIS A 55 11.38 15.94 -13.88
CA HIS A 55 10.95 15.85 -12.49
C HIS A 55 12.11 15.68 -11.52
N ASN A 56 13.18 16.49 -11.65
CA ASN A 56 14.27 16.58 -10.67
C ASN A 56 14.92 15.24 -10.25
N GLY A 57 14.96 14.25 -11.16
CA GLY A 57 15.54 12.94 -10.89
C GLY A 57 14.56 11.87 -10.39
N THR A 58 13.28 12.21 -10.18
CA THR A 58 12.23 11.24 -9.82
C THR A 58 12.03 10.25 -10.97
N ARG A 59 12.16 8.95 -10.68
CA ARG A 59 12.07 7.89 -11.69
C ARG A 59 10.62 7.51 -11.94
N LEU A 60 10.25 7.35 -13.21
CA LEU A 60 8.93 6.82 -13.56
C LEU A 60 8.84 5.33 -13.21
N GLY A 61 8.18 5.01 -12.10
CA GLY A 61 7.89 3.66 -11.63
C GLY A 61 6.61 3.06 -12.23
N PHE A 62 6.14 1.97 -11.64
CA PHE A 62 4.83 1.38 -11.92
C PHE A 62 3.78 1.79 -10.89
N MET A 63 4.22 2.10 -9.66
CA MET A 63 3.32 2.30 -8.53
C MET A 63 2.43 3.51 -8.71
N SER A 64 2.92 4.59 -9.32
CA SER A 64 2.10 5.77 -9.61
C SER A 64 0.90 5.45 -10.51
N PHE A 65 1.05 4.55 -11.49
CA PHE A 65 -0.07 4.09 -12.32
C PHE A 65 -1.09 3.31 -11.49
N PHE A 66 -0.63 2.43 -10.59
CA PHE A 66 -1.52 1.64 -9.73
C PHE A 66 -2.26 2.53 -8.72
N VAL A 67 -1.56 3.45 -8.06
CA VAL A 67 -2.18 4.42 -7.13
C VAL A 67 -3.23 5.24 -7.87
N LYS A 68 -2.91 5.81 -9.04
CA LYS A 68 -3.90 6.58 -9.82
C LYS A 68 -5.09 5.76 -10.29
N ALA A 69 -4.88 4.52 -10.71
CA ALA A 69 -5.97 3.63 -11.08
C ALA A 69 -6.88 3.31 -9.87
N CYS A 70 -6.28 3.05 -8.70
CA CYS A 70 -7.01 2.83 -7.46
C CYS A 70 -7.79 4.07 -7.03
N THR A 71 -7.22 5.27 -7.07
CA THR A 71 -7.93 6.49 -6.64
C THR A 71 -9.18 6.73 -7.51
N GLU A 72 -9.09 6.51 -8.82
CA GLU A 72 -10.24 6.62 -9.72
C GLU A 72 -11.28 5.52 -9.49
N ALA A 73 -10.84 4.29 -9.17
CA ALA A 73 -11.77 3.22 -8.80
C ALA A 73 -12.49 3.51 -7.47
N LEU A 74 -11.77 4.01 -6.47
CA LEU A 74 -12.32 4.36 -5.15
C LEU A 74 -13.38 5.44 -5.25
N LYS A 75 -13.23 6.42 -6.16
CA LYS A 75 -14.26 7.43 -6.47
C LYS A 75 -15.54 6.82 -7.05
N ARG A 76 -15.41 5.79 -7.89
CA ARG A 76 -16.56 5.09 -8.52
C ARG A 76 -17.24 4.12 -7.56
N PHE A 77 -16.48 3.57 -6.61
CA PHE A 77 -16.95 2.57 -5.65
C PHE A 77 -16.68 3.04 -4.21
N PRO A 78 -17.42 4.05 -3.72
CA PRO A 78 -17.14 4.70 -2.42
C PRO A 78 -17.24 3.76 -1.23
N GLY A 79 -17.98 2.64 -1.33
CA GLY A 79 -18.04 1.61 -0.29
C GLY A 79 -16.71 0.88 -0.08
N VAL A 80 -15.83 0.84 -1.08
CA VAL A 80 -14.46 0.28 -0.95
C VAL A 80 -13.53 1.26 -0.24
N ASN A 81 -13.82 2.57 -0.35
CA ASN A 81 -13.10 3.64 0.32
C ASN A 81 -13.72 3.99 1.68
N ALA A 82 -14.55 3.13 2.27
CA ALA A 82 -15.20 3.35 3.55
C ALA A 82 -14.47 2.56 4.66
N SER A 83 -14.89 2.78 5.90
CA SER A 83 -14.51 1.94 7.04
C SER A 83 -15.74 1.63 7.89
N ILE A 84 -15.67 0.54 8.65
CA ILE A 84 -16.71 0.19 9.63
C ILE A 84 -16.19 0.59 11.01
N ASP A 85 -16.95 1.43 11.71
CA ASP A 85 -16.69 1.82 13.10
C ASP A 85 -17.90 1.45 13.97
N GLY A 86 -17.77 0.35 14.72
CA GLY A 86 -18.88 -0.22 15.48
C GLY A 86 -20.04 -0.65 14.59
N ALA A 87 -21.16 0.07 14.69
CA ALA A 87 -22.37 -0.17 13.89
C ALA A 87 -22.50 0.76 12.67
N ASP A 88 -21.59 1.72 12.52
CA ASP A 88 -21.66 2.76 11.51
C ASP A 88 -20.69 2.49 10.36
N VAL A 89 -21.10 2.92 9.16
CA VAL A 89 -20.24 2.94 7.97
C VAL A 89 -19.76 4.37 7.75
N VAL A 90 -18.45 4.57 7.80
CA VAL A 90 -17.79 5.87 7.62
C VAL A 90 -17.28 5.96 6.19
N TYR A 91 -17.91 6.79 5.38
CA TYR A 91 -17.46 7.08 4.00
C TYR A 91 -16.42 8.18 4.00
N HIS A 92 -15.29 7.94 3.34
CA HIS A 92 -14.21 8.92 3.23
C HIS A 92 -14.28 9.71 1.93
N GLY A 93 -14.33 11.05 2.04
CA GLY A 93 -14.37 11.98 0.89
C GLY A 93 -13.00 12.24 0.24
N TYR A 94 -11.94 11.62 0.76
CA TYR A 94 -10.55 11.71 0.31
C TYR A 94 -10.00 10.30 0.01
N GLN A 95 -8.91 10.23 -0.75
CA GLN A 95 -8.24 8.96 -1.07
C GLN A 95 -6.83 8.94 -0.49
N ASP A 96 -6.72 8.44 0.74
CA ASP A 96 -5.44 8.24 1.43
C ASP A 96 -4.98 6.80 1.21
N VAL A 97 -4.01 6.61 0.31
CA VAL A 97 -3.60 5.28 -0.14
C VAL A 97 -2.32 4.85 0.59
N GLY A 98 -2.44 3.80 1.40
CA GLY A 98 -1.31 3.09 1.98
C GLY A 98 -0.52 2.32 0.92
N VAL A 99 0.79 2.45 0.91
CA VAL A 99 1.67 1.67 0.02
C VAL A 99 2.63 0.85 0.85
N ALA A 100 2.59 -0.47 0.71
CA ALA A 100 3.45 -1.35 1.47
C ALA A 100 4.92 -1.24 1.02
N VAL A 101 5.81 -0.92 1.96
CA VAL A 101 7.25 -0.74 1.75
C VAL A 101 8.03 -1.69 2.65
N SER A 102 9.02 -2.38 2.08
CA SER A 102 9.90 -3.28 2.83
C SER A 102 10.94 -2.51 3.64
N SER A 103 11.12 -2.90 4.90
CA SER A 103 12.16 -2.38 5.79
C SER A 103 12.95 -3.51 6.46
N PRO A 104 14.15 -3.23 7.01
CA PRO A 104 14.91 -4.21 7.80
C PRO A 104 14.16 -4.74 9.03
N ARG A 105 13.16 -4.00 9.54
CA ARG A 105 12.34 -4.37 10.70
C ARG A 105 11.04 -5.09 10.31
N GLY A 106 10.81 -5.32 9.01
CA GLY A 106 9.60 -5.92 8.46
C GLY A 106 8.89 -5.01 7.46
N LEU A 107 7.64 -5.32 7.16
CA LEU A 107 6.81 -4.54 6.25
C LEU A 107 6.16 -3.38 7.01
N VAL A 108 6.18 -2.19 6.42
CA VAL A 108 5.51 -0.98 6.93
C VAL A 108 4.65 -0.40 5.81
N VAL A 109 3.57 0.30 6.17
CA VAL A 109 2.59 0.84 5.22
C VAL A 109 2.44 2.35 5.44
N PRO A 110 3.35 3.17 4.89
CA PRO A 110 3.16 4.61 4.83
C PRO A 110 1.97 5.00 3.95
N VAL A 111 1.35 6.14 4.23
CA VAL A 111 0.13 6.64 3.60
C VAL A 111 0.44 7.83 2.72
N ILE A 112 0.08 7.73 1.44
CA ILE A 112 0.07 8.84 0.50
C ILE A 112 -1.26 9.57 0.66
N ARG A 113 -1.23 10.79 1.18
CA ARG A 113 -2.44 11.57 1.45
C ARG A 113 -2.94 12.29 0.21
N ASP A 114 -4.25 12.41 0.10
CA ASP A 114 -4.93 13.10 -1.01
C ASP A 114 -4.41 12.62 -2.39
N ALA A 115 -4.19 11.31 -2.52
CA ALA A 115 -3.45 10.71 -3.63
C ALA A 115 -4.11 10.96 -5.00
N ASP A 116 -5.40 11.27 -5.00
CA ASP A 116 -6.16 11.58 -6.20
C ASP A 116 -5.79 12.95 -6.81
N SER A 117 -5.35 13.90 -5.97
CA SER A 117 -4.92 15.23 -6.39
C SER A 117 -3.48 15.26 -6.91
N LEU A 118 -2.65 14.30 -6.51
CA LEU A 118 -1.23 14.25 -6.85
C LEU A 118 -0.96 13.81 -8.30
N THR A 119 0.08 14.36 -8.89
CA THR A 119 0.63 13.91 -10.18
C THR A 119 1.38 12.57 -10.04
N LEU A 120 1.65 11.91 -11.17
CA LEU A 120 2.46 10.67 -11.17
C LEU A 120 3.86 10.91 -10.57
N ALA A 121 4.45 12.09 -10.82
CA ALA A 121 5.77 12.45 -10.31
C ALA A 121 5.75 12.61 -8.79
N GLU A 122 4.76 13.30 -8.25
CA GLU A 122 4.63 13.48 -6.79
C GLU A 122 4.39 12.15 -6.07
N ILE A 123 3.59 11.25 -6.67
CA ILE A 123 3.37 9.91 -6.11
C ILE A 123 4.68 9.09 -6.10
N GLU A 124 5.41 9.03 -7.22
CA GLU A 124 6.69 8.32 -7.27
C GLU A 124 7.73 8.92 -6.32
N ASP A 125 7.76 10.24 -6.19
CA ASP A 125 8.68 10.93 -5.30
C ASP A 125 8.39 10.59 -3.83
N GLN A 126 7.13 10.67 -3.41
CA GLN A 126 6.72 10.29 -2.05
C GLN A 126 7.02 8.82 -1.75
N ILE A 127 6.72 7.89 -2.68
CA ILE A 127 7.06 6.48 -2.52
C ILE A 127 8.57 6.28 -2.39
N GLY A 128 9.37 7.00 -3.18
CA GLY A 128 10.83 6.99 -3.09
C GLY A 128 11.32 7.46 -1.73
N GLN A 129 10.80 8.59 -1.23
CA GLN A 129 11.14 9.13 0.08
C GLN A 129 10.76 8.16 1.21
N TYR A 130 9.56 7.56 1.16
CA TYR A 130 9.14 6.55 2.12
C TYR A 130 10.00 5.29 2.06
N GLY A 131 10.45 4.88 0.88
CA GLY A 131 11.43 3.81 0.70
C GLY A 131 12.73 4.06 1.48
N VAL A 132 13.28 5.28 1.38
CA VAL A 132 14.49 5.69 2.11
C VAL A 132 14.23 5.75 3.61
N LYS A 133 13.13 6.39 4.04
CA LYS A 133 12.75 6.49 5.47
C LYS A 133 12.50 5.11 6.09
N ALA A 134 11.83 4.21 5.39
CA ALA A 134 11.59 2.84 5.83
C ALA A 134 12.90 2.09 6.03
N LYS A 135 13.81 2.17 5.06
CA LYS A 135 15.14 1.54 5.16
C LYS A 135 15.93 2.05 6.37
N ASN A 136 15.82 3.34 6.69
CA ASN A 136 16.49 3.98 7.81
C ASN A 136 15.71 3.89 9.14
N ALA A 137 14.53 3.26 9.15
CA ALA A 137 13.62 3.22 10.30
C ALA A 137 13.24 4.62 10.85
N GLN A 138 13.03 5.58 9.94
CA GLN A 138 12.73 6.99 10.21
C GLN A 138 11.29 7.39 9.86
N LEU A 139 10.42 6.42 9.54
CA LEU A 139 9.00 6.70 9.34
C LEU A 139 8.35 7.08 10.67
N SER A 140 7.65 8.21 10.64
CA SER A 140 6.83 8.69 11.75
C SER A 140 5.52 7.91 11.86
N ILE A 141 4.87 7.97 13.03
CA ILE A 141 3.56 7.35 13.26
C ILE A 141 2.49 8.01 12.36
N ASP A 142 2.57 9.33 12.19
CA ASP A 142 1.62 10.09 11.38
C ASP A 142 1.67 9.70 9.90
N GLU A 143 2.85 9.34 9.40
CA GLU A 143 3.02 8.82 8.03
C GLU A 143 2.43 7.41 7.86
N MET A 144 2.20 6.67 8.94
CA MET A 144 1.66 5.29 8.90
C MET A 144 0.18 5.20 9.31
N THR A 145 -0.45 6.32 9.64
CA THR A 145 -1.81 6.34 10.23
C THR A 145 -2.82 6.98 9.28
N GLY A 146 -4.03 6.42 9.21
CA GLY A 146 -5.19 7.07 8.59
C GLY A 146 -5.44 6.78 7.11
N GLY A 147 -4.76 5.80 6.51
CA GLY A 147 -5.07 5.38 5.13
C GLY A 147 -6.45 4.74 5.00
N THR A 148 -7.12 4.94 3.87
CA THR A 148 -8.46 4.39 3.55
C THR A 148 -8.39 3.14 2.69
N PHE A 149 -7.30 2.95 1.96
CA PHE A 149 -7.05 1.78 1.12
C PHE A 149 -5.56 1.41 1.16
N THR A 150 -5.19 0.16 0.89
CA THR A 150 -3.78 -0.27 0.82
C THR A 150 -3.46 -0.94 -0.52
N ILE A 151 -2.26 -0.68 -1.03
CA ILE A 151 -1.65 -1.43 -2.14
C ILE A 151 -0.39 -2.15 -1.61
N SER A 152 -0.31 -3.45 -1.85
CA SER A 152 0.80 -4.30 -1.47
C SER A 152 1.42 -4.98 -2.68
N ASN A 153 2.68 -4.66 -2.98
CA ASN A 153 3.36 -5.22 -4.14
C ASN A 153 4.20 -6.45 -3.73
N GLY A 154 3.61 -7.65 -3.77
CA GLY A 154 4.32 -8.91 -3.58
C GLY A 154 5.17 -9.35 -4.78
N GLY A 155 4.97 -8.74 -5.95
CA GLY A 155 5.67 -9.07 -7.20
C GLY A 155 7.18 -8.82 -7.13
N VAL A 156 7.63 -7.90 -6.27
CA VAL A 156 9.07 -7.67 -6.01
C VAL A 156 9.78 -8.89 -5.42
N PHE A 157 9.03 -9.83 -4.82
CA PHE A 157 9.53 -11.10 -4.29
C PHE A 157 9.26 -12.28 -5.22
N GLY A 158 8.76 -12.04 -6.44
CA GLY A 158 8.41 -13.08 -7.40
C GLY A 158 7.09 -13.80 -7.10
N SER A 159 6.21 -13.21 -6.28
CA SER A 159 4.87 -13.75 -6.07
C SER A 159 4.06 -13.67 -7.36
N MET A 160 3.47 -14.80 -7.78
CA MET A 160 2.57 -14.86 -8.94
C MET A 160 1.16 -14.38 -8.59
N LEU A 161 0.63 -14.80 -7.43
CA LEU A 161 -0.72 -14.51 -6.95
C LEU A 161 -0.73 -14.67 -5.42
N SER A 162 -1.49 -13.84 -4.71
CA SER A 162 -1.56 -13.88 -3.24
C SER A 162 -2.92 -13.43 -2.72
N THR A 163 -3.28 -13.87 -1.50
CA THR A 163 -4.45 -13.41 -0.76
C THR A 163 -4.00 -12.40 0.31
N PRO A 164 -4.00 -11.09 0.00
CA PRO A 164 -3.52 -10.07 0.93
C PRO A 164 -4.42 -9.97 2.18
N ILE A 165 -3.82 -9.59 3.31
CA ILE A 165 -4.55 -9.35 4.56
C ILE A 165 -4.88 -7.87 4.67
N LEU A 166 -6.13 -7.55 5.06
CA LEU A 166 -6.57 -6.18 5.29
C LEU A 166 -5.70 -5.48 6.33
N ASN A 167 -5.58 -4.16 6.21
CA ASN A 167 -4.96 -3.30 7.21
C ASN A 167 -6.07 -2.52 7.95
N PRO A 168 -6.60 -3.01 9.08
CA PRO A 168 -7.70 -2.36 9.76
C PRO A 168 -7.40 -0.89 10.11
N PRO A 169 -8.40 0.01 10.03
CA PRO A 169 -9.84 -0.25 9.82
C PRO A 169 -10.29 -0.28 8.35
N GLN A 170 -9.37 -0.43 7.39
CA GLN A 170 -9.69 -0.40 5.96
C GLN A 170 -10.53 -1.61 5.52
N THR A 171 -11.39 -1.40 4.53
CA THR A 171 -12.27 -2.45 3.98
C THR A 171 -11.67 -3.24 2.84
N ALA A 172 -10.58 -2.76 2.22
CA ALA A 172 -9.98 -3.42 1.06
C ALA A 172 -8.46 -3.18 0.94
N ILE A 173 -7.82 -4.09 0.21
CA ILE A 173 -6.39 -4.06 -0.13
C ILE A 173 -6.21 -4.62 -1.55
N LEU A 174 -5.29 -4.05 -2.31
CA LEU A 174 -4.82 -4.54 -3.62
C LEU A 174 -3.46 -5.21 -3.48
#